data_AF-A0A0K6SAA3-F1
#
_entry.id   AF-A0A0K6SAA3-F1
#
_cell.length_a   1.000
_cell.length_b   1.000
_cell.length_c   1.000
_cell.angle_alpha   90.00
_cell.angle_beta   90.00
_cell.angle_gamma   90.00
#
_symmetry.space_group_name_H-M   'P 1'
#
loop_
_entity.id
_entity.type
_entity.pdbx_description
1 polymer ?
#
loop_
_entity_poly.entity_id
_entity_poly.type
_entity_poly.pdbx_seq_one_letter_code
_entity_poly.pdbx_strand_id
1 'polypeptide(L)'
;MEEAECRYSGCDVKMPRGKIASHEKKCPLRTVPCERCDLPISHNGKRLHNSVCPRMPVKCPHKCGTDLLRSEVPEHLARECPEETVKSLIPGCKTEMKRQLLGAHLTEKEAEHRELIEKCERRGARAVTVKFRDFEKRAASIEKGWALESDFFHFQGARLFLQLFPKGGVTAREGMASLYLVREGTPLDTFRCSVQVVSGQQCTLSHPGEGKEDESAAFSVKGCKYGWPNFCSFEPLLSAARSTEEGNLQFHLKVFRIESPEPLIVDGYGPARLPGRGGGGGGPYSR
;
A
#
# COMPACT_ATOMS: atom_id res chain seq x y z
N MET A 1 62.18 -14.55 -40.18
CA MET A 1 60.81 -15.09 -40.26
C MET A 1 59.97 -14.25 -39.32
N GLU A 2 58.91 -13.61 -39.80
CA GLU A 2 58.18 -12.62 -39.00
C GLU A 2 57.15 -13.32 -38.08
N GLU A 3 57.34 -13.15 -36.77
CA GLU A 3 56.48 -13.69 -35.73
C GLU A 3 55.34 -12.71 -35.43
N ALA A 4 54.18 -13.23 -35.07
CA ALA A 4 53.00 -12.47 -34.66
C ALA A 4 52.47 -13.01 -33.33
N GLU A 5 51.97 -12.09 -32.51
CA GLU A 5 51.36 -12.38 -31.21
C GLU A 5 49.85 -12.54 -31.35
N CYS A 6 49.24 -13.29 -30.43
CA CYS A 6 47.79 -13.48 -30.40
C CYS A 6 47.08 -12.18 -30.00
N ARG A 7 45.99 -11.82 -30.69
CA ARG A 7 45.19 -10.63 -30.37
C ARG A 7 44.42 -10.71 -29.05
N TYR A 8 44.17 -11.90 -28.49
CA TYR A 8 43.36 -12.07 -27.29
C TYR A 8 44.17 -11.77 -26.02
N SER A 9 43.62 -10.90 -25.17
CA SER A 9 44.24 -10.52 -23.90
C SER A 9 44.43 -11.73 -22.97
N GLY A 10 45.66 -11.94 -22.52
CA GLY A 10 46.07 -13.07 -21.68
C GLY A 10 46.59 -14.30 -22.43
N CYS A 11 46.75 -14.24 -23.76
CA CYS A 11 47.36 -15.30 -24.55
C CYS A 11 48.82 -14.93 -24.92
N ASP A 12 49.80 -15.56 -24.29
CA ASP A 12 51.24 -15.28 -24.51
C ASP A 12 51.85 -16.02 -25.72
N VAL A 13 51.01 -16.54 -26.63
CA VAL A 13 51.47 -17.34 -27.76
C VAL A 13 51.98 -16.46 -28.90
N LYS A 14 53.25 -16.65 -29.28
CA LYS A 14 53.88 -16.04 -30.46
C LYS A 14 54.19 -17.12 -31.50
N MET A 15 53.79 -16.91 -32.75
CA MET A 15 53.99 -17.88 -33.84
C MET A 15 54.19 -17.18 -35.19
N PRO A 16 54.71 -17.87 -36.24
CA PRO A 16 54.83 -17.30 -37.58
C PRO A 16 53.49 -16.76 -38.10
N ARG A 17 53.49 -15.62 -38.79
CA ARG A 17 52.27 -14.93 -39.29
C ARG A 17 51.27 -15.84 -40.01
N GLY A 18 51.73 -16.82 -40.80
CA GLY A 18 50.83 -17.77 -41.48
C GLY A 18 50.06 -18.73 -40.56
N LYS A 19 50.52 -18.94 -39.32
CA LYS A 19 49.91 -19.87 -38.35
C LYS A 19 49.08 -19.18 -37.26
N ILE A 20 49.25 -17.87 -37.05
CA ILE A 20 48.53 -17.13 -35.98
C ILE A 20 47.02 -17.13 -36.17
N ALA A 21 46.54 -16.94 -37.41
CA ALA A 21 45.10 -16.94 -37.73
C ALA A 21 44.43 -18.30 -37.45
N SER A 22 45.17 -19.40 -37.59
CA SER A 22 44.69 -20.74 -37.24
C SER A 22 44.62 -20.96 -35.73
N HIS A 23 45.54 -20.36 -34.99
CA HIS A 23 45.51 -20.36 -33.52
C HIS A 23 44.39 -19.50 -32.96
N GLU A 24 44.16 -18.28 -33.46
CA GLU A 24 43.08 -17.40 -33.01
C GLU A 24 41.71 -18.09 -33.07
N LYS A 25 41.45 -18.86 -34.13
CA LYS A 25 40.22 -19.67 -34.26
C LYS A 25 40.05 -20.72 -33.17
N LYS A 26 41.13 -21.26 -32.60
CA LYS A 26 41.13 -22.32 -31.58
C LYS A 26 41.57 -21.82 -30.19
N CYS A 27 41.85 -20.52 -30.05
CA CYS A 27 42.39 -19.96 -28.83
C CYS A 27 41.39 -20.13 -27.67
N PRO A 28 41.78 -20.69 -26.52
CA PRO A 28 40.90 -20.81 -25.35
C PRO A 28 40.39 -19.47 -24.81
N LEU A 29 41.13 -18.40 -25.08
CA LEU A 29 40.78 -17.02 -24.69
C LEU A 29 40.00 -16.29 -25.77
N ARG A 30 39.64 -16.96 -26.87
CA ARG A 30 38.76 -16.38 -27.89
C ARG A 30 37.44 -15.95 -27.26
N THR A 31 36.99 -14.75 -27.61
CA THR A 31 35.71 -14.23 -27.17
C THR A 31 34.59 -14.83 -28.01
N VAL A 32 33.63 -15.46 -27.37
CA VAL A 32 32.41 -16.01 -27.98
C VAL A 32 31.18 -15.36 -27.33
N PRO A 33 30.11 -15.08 -28.08
CA PRO A 33 28.87 -14.60 -27.49
C PRO A 33 28.21 -15.73 -26.67
N CYS A 34 27.63 -15.38 -25.53
CA CYS A 34 26.81 -16.32 -24.77
C CYS A 34 25.51 -16.63 -25.53
N GLU A 35 25.15 -17.90 -25.68
CA GLU A 35 23.91 -18.36 -26.35
C GLU A 35 22.61 -17.86 -25.70
N ARG A 36 22.68 -17.27 -24.50
CA ARG A 36 21.50 -16.87 -23.71
C ARG A 36 21.41 -15.38 -23.45
N CYS A 37 22.54 -14.71 -23.23
CA CYS A 37 22.56 -13.27 -22.93
C CYS A 37 23.39 -12.45 -23.92
N ASP A 38 23.93 -13.08 -24.97
CA ASP A 38 24.72 -12.46 -26.04
C ASP A 38 25.99 -11.71 -25.58
N LEU A 39 26.31 -11.79 -24.28
CA LEU A 39 27.47 -11.14 -23.72
C LEU A 39 28.75 -11.78 -24.28
N PRO A 40 29.74 -10.96 -24.70
CA PRO A 40 31.03 -11.45 -25.14
C PRO A 40 31.78 -12.04 -23.94
N ILE A 41 32.00 -13.36 -23.95
CA ILE A 41 32.68 -14.09 -22.88
C ILE A 41 33.88 -14.86 -23.45
N SER A 42 34.93 -15.05 -22.64
CA SER A 42 36.03 -15.92 -23.05
C SER A 42 35.53 -17.37 -23.13
N HIS A 43 35.99 -18.10 -24.14
CA HIS A 43 35.59 -19.50 -24.33
C HIS A 43 35.93 -20.38 -23.11
N ASN A 44 37.10 -20.19 -22.49
CA ASN A 44 37.47 -20.84 -21.24
C ASN A 44 36.59 -20.42 -20.05
N GLY A 45 36.11 -19.17 -20.04
CA GLY A 45 35.20 -18.63 -19.04
C GLY A 45 33.73 -19.04 -19.20
N LYS A 46 33.36 -19.75 -20.28
CA LYS A 46 31.95 -20.13 -20.57
C LYS A 46 31.28 -20.87 -19.41
N ARG A 47 31.99 -21.82 -18.80
CA ARG A 47 31.47 -22.59 -17.65
C ARG A 47 31.22 -21.71 -16.43
N LEU A 48 32.14 -20.80 -16.12
CA LEU A 48 32.00 -19.87 -15.01
C LEU A 48 30.86 -18.88 -15.27
N HIS A 49 30.79 -18.32 -16.47
CA HIS A 49 29.69 -17.44 -16.86
C HIS A 49 28.32 -18.12 -16.74
N ASN A 50 28.17 -19.39 -17.14
CA ASN A 50 26.89 -20.09 -17.02
C ASN A 50 26.39 -20.16 -15.56
N SER A 51 27.31 -20.21 -14.58
CA SER A 51 26.99 -20.22 -13.15
C SER A 51 26.41 -18.88 -12.65
N VAL A 52 26.70 -17.78 -13.34
CA VAL A 52 26.26 -16.41 -12.98
C VAL A 52 25.37 -15.73 -14.03
N CYS A 53 25.15 -16.38 -15.17
CA CYS A 53 24.43 -15.81 -16.31
C CYS A 53 22.98 -15.45 -15.88
N PRO A 54 22.51 -14.22 -16.13
CA PRO A 54 21.19 -13.76 -15.72
C PRO A 54 20.06 -14.46 -16.49
N ARG A 55 20.30 -14.80 -17.77
CA ARG A 55 19.35 -15.54 -18.62
C ARG A 55 19.49 -17.06 -18.53
N MET A 56 20.14 -17.55 -17.47
CA MET A 56 20.17 -18.97 -17.17
C MET A 56 18.84 -19.38 -16.53
N PRO A 57 18.08 -20.34 -17.07
CA PRO A 57 16.98 -20.98 -16.37
C PRO A 57 17.53 -21.71 -15.15
N VAL A 58 16.95 -21.42 -14.00
CA VAL A 58 17.24 -22.02 -12.71
C VAL A 58 15.93 -22.43 -12.05
N LYS A 59 15.99 -23.49 -11.26
CA LYS A 59 14.85 -23.89 -10.43
C LYS A 59 14.71 -22.92 -9.27
N CYS A 60 13.46 -22.63 -8.89
CA CYS A 60 13.20 -21.83 -7.70
C CYS A 60 13.93 -22.40 -6.47
N PRO A 61 14.65 -21.57 -5.69
CA PRO A 61 15.39 -22.02 -4.51
C PRO A 61 14.48 -22.59 -3.42
N HIS A 62 13.22 -22.15 -3.35
CA HIS A 62 12.20 -22.71 -2.43
C HIS A 62 11.50 -23.95 -2.98
N LYS A 63 11.96 -24.50 -4.12
CA LYS A 63 11.46 -25.75 -4.70
C LYS A 63 9.96 -25.74 -4.97
N CYS A 64 9.39 -24.59 -5.34
CA CYS A 64 7.99 -24.49 -5.75
C CYS A 64 7.64 -25.23 -7.06
N GLY A 65 8.66 -25.71 -7.79
CA GLY A 65 8.50 -26.45 -9.05
C GLY A 65 8.60 -25.60 -10.31
N THR A 66 8.66 -24.27 -10.20
CA THR A 66 8.79 -23.36 -11.36
C THR A 66 10.25 -23.22 -11.81
N ASP A 67 10.46 -23.31 -13.12
CA ASP A 67 11.72 -22.97 -13.79
C ASP A 67 11.67 -21.50 -14.23
N LEU A 68 12.65 -20.69 -13.81
CA LEU A 68 12.67 -19.23 -13.98
C LEU A 68 14.03 -18.79 -14.50
N LEU A 69 14.12 -17.62 -15.16
CA LEU A 69 15.43 -17.04 -15.41
C LEU A 69 16.05 -16.58 -14.08
N ARG A 70 17.38 -16.72 -13.94
CA ARG A 70 18.10 -16.28 -12.73
C ARG A 70 17.80 -14.82 -12.38
N SER A 71 17.60 -13.96 -13.37
CA SER A 71 17.20 -12.56 -13.17
C SER A 71 15.79 -12.38 -12.61
N GLU A 72 14.87 -13.31 -12.87
CA GLU A 72 13.46 -13.25 -12.46
C GLU A 72 13.22 -13.88 -11.09
N VAL A 73 14.16 -14.69 -10.59
CA VAL A 73 14.05 -15.34 -9.28
C VAL A 73 13.73 -14.35 -8.14
N PRO A 74 14.40 -13.18 -8.00
CA PRO A 74 14.08 -12.25 -6.92
C PRO A 74 12.64 -11.71 -6.99
N GLU A 75 12.15 -11.41 -8.20
CA GLU A 75 10.77 -10.93 -8.38
C GLU A 75 9.76 -12.03 -8.09
N HIS A 76 10.00 -13.25 -8.58
CA HIS A 76 9.17 -14.41 -8.29
C HIS A 76 9.05 -14.67 -6.78
N LEU A 77 10.18 -14.66 -6.05
CA LEU A 77 10.17 -14.84 -4.59
C LEU A 77 9.32 -13.75 -3.91
N ALA A 78 9.55 -12.49 -4.29
CA ALA A 78 8.87 -11.34 -3.72
C ALA A 78 7.35 -11.32 -3.98
N ARG A 79 6.86 -11.86 -5.12
CA ARG A 79 5.48 -11.63 -5.57
C ARG A 79 4.64 -12.90 -5.81
N GLU A 80 5.26 -13.99 -6.23
CA GLU A 80 4.54 -15.11 -6.85
C GLU A 80 4.78 -16.47 -6.19
N CYS A 81 5.96 -16.68 -5.59
CA CYS A 81 6.35 -17.98 -5.07
C CYS A 81 5.39 -18.49 -3.96
N PRO A 82 4.71 -19.63 -4.14
CA PRO A 82 3.75 -20.15 -3.16
C PRO A 82 4.41 -20.65 -1.86
N GLU A 83 5.69 -21.00 -1.94
CA GLU A 83 6.51 -21.51 -0.85
C GLU A 83 7.24 -20.40 -0.06
N GLU A 84 7.19 -19.15 -0.55
CA GLU A 84 7.78 -18.01 0.16
C GLU A 84 7.08 -17.79 1.50
N THR A 85 7.87 -17.50 2.54
CA THR A 85 7.32 -17.14 3.85
C THR A 85 6.91 -15.68 3.83
N VAL A 86 5.61 -15.42 3.95
CA VAL A 86 5.02 -14.09 3.97
C VAL A 86 4.38 -13.81 5.33
N LYS A 87 4.40 -12.53 5.70
CA LYS A 87 3.64 -12.02 6.84
C LYS A 87 2.19 -11.80 6.41
N SER A 88 1.28 -11.92 7.37
CA SER A 88 -0.12 -11.54 7.16
C SER A 88 -0.25 -10.08 6.70
N LEU A 89 -1.20 -9.82 5.79
CA LEU A 89 -1.51 -8.46 5.32
C LEU A 89 -2.22 -7.61 6.38
N ILE A 90 -2.74 -8.24 7.45
CA ILE A 90 -3.50 -7.57 8.50
C ILE A 90 -2.56 -6.89 9.50
N PRO A 91 -2.66 -5.55 9.68
CA PRO A 91 -1.84 -4.82 10.65
C PRO A 91 -2.03 -5.36 12.07
N GLY A 92 -0.92 -5.72 12.72
CA GLY A 92 -0.93 -6.24 14.10
C GLY A 92 -0.93 -7.77 14.19
N CYS A 93 -1.23 -8.48 13.10
CA CYS A 93 -1.01 -9.92 13.04
C CYS A 93 0.48 -10.18 12.73
N LYS A 94 1.15 -10.95 13.60
CA LYS A 94 2.59 -11.26 13.51
C LYS A 94 2.86 -12.67 12.95
N THR A 95 1.83 -13.30 12.39
CA THR A 95 1.93 -14.68 11.92
C THR A 95 2.66 -14.71 10.57
N GLU A 96 3.69 -15.55 10.50
CA GLU A 96 4.45 -15.84 9.28
C GLU A 96 4.04 -17.21 8.77
N MET A 97 3.81 -17.34 7.47
CA MET A 97 3.37 -18.58 6.85
C MET A 97 3.75 -18.62 5.37
N LYS A 98 3.65 -19.77 4.74
CA LYS A 98 3.81 -19.88 3.29
C LYS A 98 2.73 -19.08 2.57
N ARG A 99 3.07 -18.40 1.47
CA ARG A 99 2.12 -17.61 0.66
C ARG A 99 0.86 -18.40 0.28
N GLN A 100 0.98 -19.69 -0.04
CA GLN A 100 -0.17 -20.55 -0.34
C GLN A 100 -1.15 -20.73 0.83
N LEU A 101 -0.68 -20.66 2.08
CA LEU A 101 -1.50 -20.81 3.28
C LEU A 101 -2.11 -19.49 3.75
N LEU A 102 -1.73 -18.37 3.14
CA LEU A 102 -2.25 -17.05 3.51
C LEU A 102 -3.78 -16.98 3.38
N GLY A 103 -4.35 -17.56 2.32
CA GLY A 103 -5.80 -17.62 2.14
C GLY A 103 -6.51 -18.36 3.28
N ALA A 104 -6.01 -19.56 3.62
CA ALA A 104 -6.55 -20.37 4.70
C ALA A 104 -6.45 -19.67 6.06
N HIS A 105 -5.30 -19.04 6.35
CA HIS A 105 -5.12 -18.26 7.57
C HIS A 105 -6.09 -17.07 7.66
N LEU A 106 -6.28 -16.31 6.58
CA LEU A 106 -7.21 -15.18 6.56
C LEU A 106 -8.65 -15.62 6.86
N THR A 107 -9.04 -16.82 6.40
CA THR A 107 -10.36 -17.40 6.69
C THR A 107 -10.47 -17.99 8.09
N GLU A 108 -9.46 -18.73 8.58
CA GLU A 108 -9.51 -19.36 9.91
C GLU A 108 -9.40 -18.35 11.04
N LYS A 109 -8.61 -17.29 10.83
CA LYS A 109 -8.34 -16.25 11.83
C LYS A 109 -9.14 -14.98 11.58
N GLU A 110 -10.26 -15.06 10.85
CA GLU A 110 -11.07 -13.89 10.53
C GLU A 110 -11.56 -13.13 11.76
N ALA A 111 -11.91 -13.82 12.85
CA ALA A 111 -12.40 -13.21 14.08
C ALA A 111 -11.27 -12.48 14.82
N GLU A 112 -10.10 -13.11 14.96
CA GLU A 112 -8.90 -12.49 15.53
C GLU A 112 -8.43 -11.31 14.67
N HIS A 113 -8.48 -11.43 13.34
CA HIS A 113 -8.19 -10.34 12.43
C HIS A 113 -9.19 -9.20 12.57
N ARG A 114 -10.49 -9.50 12.72
CA ARG A 114 -11.53 -8.49 12.97
C ARG A 114 -11.26 -7.75 14.26
N GLU A 115 -10.91 -8.44 15.34
CA GLU A 115 -10.54 -7.82 16.62
C GLU A 115 -9.24 -7.01 16.54
N LEU A 116 -8.24 -7.47 15.79
CA LEU A 116 -6.99 -6.74 15.57
C LEU A 116 -7.18 -5.49 14.72
N ILE A 117 -8.02 -5.57 13.69
CA ILE A 117 -8.45 -4.43 12.88
C ILE A 117 -9.23 -3.46 13.77
N GLU A 118 -10.22 -3.94 14.53
CA GLU A 118 -11.00 -3.14 15.47
C GLU A 118 -10.10 -2.53 16.56
N LYS A 119 -9.10 -3.26 17.07
CA LYS A 119 -8.12 -2.76 18.05
C LYS A 119 -7.20 -1.71 17.45
N CYS A 120 -6.78 -1.87 16.20
CA CYS A 120 -6.05 -0.85 15.47
C CYS A 120 -6.93 0.37 15.20
N GLU A 121 -8.23 0.18 14.94
CA GLU A 121 -9.23 1.24 14.76
C GLU A 121 -9.64 1.90 16.10
N ARG A 122 -9.54 1.19 17.22
CA ARG A 122 -9.71 1.71 18.60
C ARG A 122 -8.59 2.65 19.03
N ARG A 123 -7.52 2.81 18.24
CA ARG A 123 -6.51 3.86 18.47
C ARG A 123 -6.98 5.26 18.08
N GLY A 124 -8.29 5.44 17.90
CA GLY A 124 -8.92 6.75 17.72
C GLY A 124 -8.73 7.32 16.31
N ALA A 125 -7.53 7.22 15.72
CA ALA A 125 -7.15 7.86 14.47
C ALA A 125 -6.62 6.87 13.41
N ARG A 126 -7.11 6.95 12.17
CA ARG A 126 -6.58 6.25 10.99
C ARG A 126 -6.07 7.26 9.96
N ALA A 127 -4.81 7.13 9.56
CA ALA A 127 -4.24 7.92 8.48
C ALA A 127 -4.45 7.20 7.13
N VAL A 128 -4.95 7.92 6.13
CA VAL A 128 -5.22 7.42 4.78
C VAL A 128 -4.59 8.37 3.78
N THR A 129 -3.78 7.85 2.85
CA THR A 129 -3.21 8.64 1.75
C THR A 129 -3.96 8.34 0.46
N VAL A 130 -4.65 9.33 -0.09
CA VAL A 130 -5.34 9.26 -1.37
C VAL A 130 -4.47 9.90 -2.44
N LYS A 131 -4.23 9.21 -3.55
CA LYS A 131 -3.38 9.68 -4.65
C LYS A 131 -4.17 9.77 -5.95
N PHE A 132 -4.19 10.94 -6.58
CA PHE A 132 -4.71 11.15 -7.92
C PHE A 132 -3.56 11.15 -8.93
N ARG A 133 -3.52 10.15 -9.81
CA ARG A 133 -2.47 10.01 -10.82
C ARG A 133 -2.70 10.92 -12.02
N ASP A 134 -1.61 11.41 -12.60
CA ASP A 134 -1.62 12.32 -13.76
C ASP A 134 -2.60 13.50 -13.56
N PHE A 135 -2.59 14.11 -12.37
CA PHE A 135 -3.59 15.11 -11.98
C PHE A 135 -3.65 16.27 -12.99
N GLU A 136 -2.51 16.74 -13.48
CA GLU A 136 -2.43 17.84 -14.45
C GLU A 136 -3.16 17.53 -15.76
N LYS A 137 -2.93 16.34 -16.34
CA LYS A 137 -3.61 15.92 -17.59
C LYS A 137 -5.11 15.79 -17.35
N ARG A 138 -5.50 15.16 -16.25
CA ARG A 138 -6.92 14.94 -15.91
C ARG A 138 -7.64 16.24 -15.60
N ALA A 139 -7.02 17.16 -14.86
CA ALA A 139 -7.60 18.45 -14.53
C ALA A 139 -7.75 19.36 -15.75
N ALA A 140 -6.84 19.26 -16.74
CA ALA A 140 -6.96 19.99 -18.01
C ALA A 140 -8.21 19.55 -18.81
N SER A 141 -8.47 18.24 -18.87
CA SER A 141 -9.60 17.65 -19.60
C SER A 141 -10.96 17.82 -18.92
N ILE A 142 -11.00 18.23 -17.65
CA ILE A 142 -12.23 18.30 -16.85
C ILE A 142 -12.85 19.69 -16.93
N GLU A 143 -14.17 19.75 -17.09
CA GLU A 143 -14.93 21.00 -17.12
C GLU A 143 -15.43 21.41 -15.72
N LYS A 144 -15.86 22.66 -15.58
CA LYS A 144 -16.45 23.14 -14.31
C LYS A 144 -17.69 22.31 -13.98
N GLY A 145 -17.80 21.85 -12.72
CA GLY A 145 -18.89 20.98 -12.27
C GLY A 145 -18.64 19.48 -12.42
N TRP A 146 -17.56 19.06 -13.07
CA TRP A 146 -17.15 17.65 -13.13
C TRP A 146 -16.13 17.32 -12.04
N ALA A 147 -16.25 16.12 -11.47
CA ALA A 147 -15.46 15.69 -10.33
C ALA A 147 -14.50 14.55 -10.68
N LEU A 148 -13.33 14.57 -10.04
CA LEU A 148 -12.42 13.45 -9.92
C LEU A 148 -12.73 12.70 -8.63
N GLU A 149 -13.08 11.43 -8.77
CA GLU A 149 -13.36 10.55 -7.65
C GLU A 149 -12.15 9.66 -7.36
N SER A 150 -11.82 9.50 -6.08
CA SER A 150 -10.80 8.56 -5.64
C SER A 150 -11.38 7.16 -5.48
N ASP A 151 -10.49 6.17 -5.39
CA ASP A 151 -10.85 4.87 -4.82
C ASP A 151 -11.40 5.02 -3.40
N PHE A 152 -12.21 4.03 -2.99
CA PHE A 152 -12.84 4.01 -1.69
C PHE A 152 -11.97 3.32 -0.64
N PHE A 153 -12.10 3.78 0.60
CA PHE A 153 -11.58 3.09 1.78
C PHE A 153 -12.71 2.85 2.77
N HIS A 154 -12.53 1.85 3.63
CA HIS A 154 -13.50 1.51 4.65
C HIS A 154 -13.13 2.16 5.99
N PHE A 155 -14.11 2.79 6.65
CA PHE A 155 -13.98 3.30 8.01
C PHE A 155 -15.36 3.31 8.70
N GLN A 156 -15.43 2.83 9.95
CA GLN A 156 -16.70 2.65 10.70
C GLN A 156 -17.77 1.90 9.87
N GLY A 157 -17.39 0.84 9.15
CA GLY A 157 -18.31 0.05 8.32
C GLY A 157 -18.88 0.77 7.09
N ALA A 158 -18.48 2.02 6.81
CA ALA A 158 -18.91 2.78 5.62
C ALA A 158 -17.78 2.90 4.59
N ARG A 159 -18.16 3.05 3.31
CA ARG A 159 -17.22 3.33 2.21
C ARG A 159 -17.05 4.84 2.07
N LEU A 160 -15.81 5.30 2.05
CA LEU A 160 -15.47 6.71 1.96
C LEU A 160 -14.56 6.96 0.76
N PHE A 161 -14.82 8.03 0.03
CA PHE A 161 -13.99 8.44 -1.10
C PHE A 161 -13.94 9.97 -1.21
N LEU A 162 -12.88 10.48 -1.83
CA LEU A 162 -12.72 11.91 -2.11
C LEU A 162 -13.23 12.25 -3.50
N GLN A 163 -13.95 13.35 -3.57
CA GLN A 163 -14.47 13.95 -4.78
C GLN A 163 -13.89 15.36 -4.93
N LEU A 164 -12.92 15.51 -5.84
CA LEU A 164 -12.20 16.75 -6.13
C LEU A 164 -12.73 17.39 -7.40
N PHE A 165 -13.07 18.68 -7.35
CA PHE A 165 -13.48 19.50 -8.49
C PHE A 165 -12.37 20.51 -8.79
N PRO A 166 -11.47 20.23 -9.75
CA PRO A 166 -10.30 21.08 -10.00
C PRO A 166 -10.66 22.51 -10.42
N LYS A 167 -11.73 22.67 -11.21
CA LYS A 167 -12.28 23.96 -11.67
C LYS A 167 -13.45 24.47 -10.81
N GLY A 168 -13.69 23.82 -9.68
CA GLY A 168 -14.78 24.10 -8.77
C GLY A 168 -16.10 23.43 -9.16
N GLY A 169 -16.93 23.20 -8.15
CA GLY A 169 -18.33 22.79 -8.33
C GLY A 169 -19.21 23.95 -8.79
N VAL A 170 -20.50 23.67 -8.98
CA VAL A 170 -21.51 24.67 -9.39
C VAL A 170 -21.59 25.83 -8.38
N THR A 171 -21.30 25.57 -7.10
CA THR A 171 -21.35 26.53 -6.00
C THR A 171 -20.01 27.20 -5.70
N ALA A 172 -18.95 26.87 -6.44
CA ALA A 172 -17.61 27.40 -6.22
C ALA A 172 -17.38 28.73 -6.95
N ARG A 173 -16.58 29.60 -6.33
CA ARG A 173 -16.11 30.83 -6.97
C ARG A 173 -15.21 30.50 -8.15
N GLU A 174 -15.15 31.41 -9.12
CA GLU A 174 -14.29 31.22 -10.30
C GLU A 174 -12.82 31.08 -9.87
N GLY A 175 -12.13 30.07 -10.42
CA GLY A 175 -10.74 29.76 -10.09
C GLY A 175 -10.51 28.98 -8.78
N MET A 176 -11.57 28.65 -8.03
CA MET A 176 -11.47 27.87 -6.80
C MET A 176 -11.80 26.39 -7.05
N ALA A 177 -10.95 25.50 -6.53
CA ALA A 177 -11.21 24.07 -6.50
C ALA A 177 -12.12 23.72 -5.31
N SER A 178 -12.99 22.73 -5.49
CA SER A 178 -13.85 22.20 -4.42
C SER A 178 -13.41 20.78 -4.05
N LEU A 179 -13.48 20.42 -2.78
CA LEU A 179 -13.13 19.08 -2.31
C LEU A 179 -14.19 18.57 -1.36
N TYR A 180 -14.70 17.36 -1.61
CA TYR A 180 -15.69 16.71 -0.78
C TYR A 180 -15.25 15.30 -0.41
N LEU A 181 -15.48 14.93 0.84
CA LEU A 181 -15.47 13.56 1.34
C LEU A 181 -16.91 13.03 1.26
N VAL A 182 -17.10 11.96 0.51
CA VAL A 182 -18.39 11.28 0.34
C VAL A 182 -18.37 10.00 1.13
N ARG A 183 -19.45 9.75 1.87
CA ARG A 183 -19.71 8.55 2.64
C ARG A 183 -20.89 7.80 2.01
N GLU A 184 -20.63 6.57 1.60
CA GLU A 184 -21.60 5.66 1.03
C GLU A 184 -21.85 4.48 1.99
N GLY A 185 -23.12 4.18 2.26
CA GLY A 185 -23.56 3.15 3.21
C GLY A 185 -24.40 3.72 4.35
N THR A 186 -24.84 2.84 5.26
CA THR A 186 -25.62 3.25 6.43
C THR A 186 -24.75 4.03 7.42
N PRO A 187 -25.17 5.23 7.86
CA PRO A 187 -24.42 6.00 8.83
C PRO A 187 -24.50 5.31 10.20
N LEU A 188 -23.38 4.76 10.65
CA LEU A 188 -23.28 4.08 11.96
C LEU A 188 -22.91 5.05 13.08
N ASP A 189 -22.01 6.00 12.81
CA ASP A 189 -21.46 6.92 13.81
C ASP A 189 -20.94 8.23 13.18
N THR A 190 -20.83 9.29 13.98
CA THR A 190 -20.12 10.53 13.59
C THR A 190 -18.61 10.31 13.77
N PHE A 191 -17.81 10.84 12.86
CA PHE A 191 -16.34 10.83 12.98
C PHE A 191 -15.76 12.20 12.64
N ARG A 192 -14.54 12.51 13.12
CA ARG A 192 -13.81 13.69 12.67
C ARG A 192 -12.86 13.33 11.54
N CYS A 193 -12.63 14.23 10.59
CA CYS A 193 -11.63 14.02 9.54
C CYS A 193 -10.78 15.28 9.40
N SER A 194 -9.47 15.15 9.24
CA SER A 194 -8.61 16.25 8.78
C SER A 194 -8.07 15.91 7.41
N VAL A 195 -8.05 16.86 6.48
CA VAL A 195 -7.52 16.68 5.13
C VAL A 195 -6.35 17.62 4.92
N GLN A 196 -5.23 17.09 4.46
CA GLN A 196 -4.01 17.84 4.14
C GLN A 196 -3.55 17.53 2.72
N VAL A 197 -3.17 18.56 1.97
CA VAL A 197 -2.51 18.38 0.66
C VAL A 197 -1.01 18.28 0.89
N VAL A 198 -0.39 17.28 0.28
CA VAL A 198 1.07 17.10 0.35
C VAL A 198 1.71 17.50 -0.96
N SER A 199 2.70 18.39 -0.86
CA SER A 199 3.57 18.84 -1.95
C SER A 199 4.99 18.40 -1.61
N GLY A 200 5.50 17.36 -2.27
CA GLY A 200 6.80 16.79 -1.94
C GLY A 200 6.87 16.25 -0.49
N GLN A 201 7.84 16.71 0.30
CA GLN A 201 8.01 16.33 1.71
C GLN A 201 7.27 17.25 2.71
N GLN A 202 6.48 18.22 2.24
CA GLN A 202 5.87 19.24 3.09
C GLN A 202 4.34 19.35 2.86
N CYS A 203 3.58 19.47 3.95
CA CYS A 203 2.14 19.76 3.89
C CYS A 203 1.94 21.23 3.51
N THR A 204 1.34 21.51 2.35
CA THR A 204 1.20 22.88 1.83
C THR A 204 -0.14 23.52 2.16
N LEU A 205 -1.20 22.73 2.35
CA LEU A 205 -2.54 23.26 2.58
C LEU A 205 -3.33 22.41 3.59
N SER A 206 -3.88 23.09 4.59
CA SER A 206 -4.79 22.56 5.62
C SER A 206 -5.92 23.56 5.87
N HIS A 207 -7.17 23.11 5.96
CA HIS A 207 -8.34 24.00 6.11
C HIS A 207 -9.46 23.33 6.95
N PRO A 208 -10.26 24.03 7.79
CA PRO A 208 -10.03 25.17 8.69
C PRO A 208 -10.21 24.83 10.19
N GLY A 209 -9.51 25.61 11.02
CA GLY A 209 -9.61 25.71 12.48
C GLY A 209 -8.23 26.15 12.99
N GLU A 210 -8.05 27.44 13.28
CA GLU A 210 -6.73 28.03 13.59
C GLU A 210 -5.98 27.26 14.68
N GLY A 211 -4.71 26.97 14.41
CA GLY A 211 -3.74 26.61 15.43
C GLY A 211 -3.59 25.11 15.68
N LYS A 212 -2.42 24.62 15.25
CA LYS A 212 -1.71 23.40 15.66
C LYS A 212 -2.15 22.08 15.01
N GLU A 213 -1.13 21.25 14.80
CA GLU A 213 -1.10 19.94 14.14
C GLU A 213 -1.79 18.82 14.95
N ASP A 214 -2.89 19.16 15.63
CA ASP A 214 -3.54 18.31 16.62
C ASP A 214 -4.96 17.91 16.20
N GLU A 215 -5.55 16.94 16.91
CA GLU A 215 -6.91 16.40 16.69
C GLU A 215 -7.99 17.49 16.57
N SER A 216 -7.70 18.70 17.02
CA SER A 216 -8.51 19.93 16.92
C SER A 216 -8.79 20.41 15.49
N ALA A 217 -7.96 20.10 14.49
CA ALA A 217 -8.16 20.53 13.09
C ALA A 217 -9.15 19.64 12.29
N ALA A 218 -9.70 18.60 12.92
CA ALA A 218 -10.58 17.65 12.25
C ALA A 218 -12.05 18.11 12.28
N PHE A 219 -12.73 18.09 11.13
CA PHE A 219 -14.15 18.44 11.00
C PHE A 219 -15.06 17.25 11.25
N SER A 220 -16.22 17.46 11.88
CA SER A 220 -17.19 16.39 12.13
C SER A 220 -17.98 16.06 10.86
N VAL A 221 -17.92 14.81 10.42
CA VAL A 221 -18.67 14.30 9.28
C VAL A 221 -19.98 13.70 9.76
N LYS A 222 -21.07 14.45 9.56
CA LYS A 222 -22.45 13.99 9.76
C LYS A 222 -23.14 13.91 8.40
N GLY A 223 -23.65 12.72 8.04
CA GLY A 223 -24.33 12.49 6.76
C GLY A 223 -23.45 11.94 5.63
N CYS A 224 -23.92 12.06 4.39
CA CYS A 224 -23.37 11.35 3.21
C CYS A 224 -22.33 12.15 2.40
N LYS A 225 -22.26 13.48 2.54
CA LYS A 225 -21.30 14.31 1.80
C LYS A 225 -20.89 15.51 2.62
N TYR A 226 -19.58 15.69 2.80
CA TYR A 226 -19.02 16.80 3.56
C TYR A 226 -17.80 17.36 2.84
N GLY A 227 -17.67 18.68 2.72
CA GLY A 227 -16.53 19.25 2.03
C GLY A 227 -16.56 20.77 1.94
N TRP A 228 -15.61 21.30 1.19
CA TRP A 228 -15.41 22.72 0.98
C TRP A 228 -15.66 23.08 -0.47
N PRO A 229 -16.65 23.95 -0.75
CA PRO A 229 -16.89 24.44 -2.11
C PRO A 229 -15.74 25.33 -2.62
N ASN A 230 -15.00 25.98 -1.73
CA ASN A 230 -13.85 26.82 -2.05
C ASN A 230 -12.64 26.35 -1.25
N PHE A 231 -12.13 25.15 -1.54
CA PHE A 231 -11.05 24.51 -0.79
C PHE A 231 -9.72 25.22 -0.97
N CYS A 232 -9.29 25.46 -2.21
CA CYS A 232 -8.07 26.20 -2.53
C CYS A 232 -8.10 26.70 -3.98
N SER A 233 -7.19 27.60 -4.35
CA SER A 233 -6.97 27.93 -5.76
C SER A 233 -6.40 26.74 -6.53
N PHE A 234 -6.58 26.74 -7.85
CA PHE A 234 -6.11 25.65 -8.71
C PHE A 234 -4.56 25.55 -8.75
N GLU A 235 -3.86 26.67 -8.69
CA GLU A 235 -2.39 26.73 -8.79
C GLU A 235 -1.65 25.91 -7.70
N PRO A 236 -1.98 26.02 -6.40
CA PRO A 236 -1.41 25.17 -5.36
C PRO A 236 -1.60 23.67 -5.55
N LEU A 237 -2.72 23.23 -6.16
CA LEU A 237 -2.93 21.81 -6.45
C LEU A 237 -2.01 21.35 -7.58
N LEU A 238 -1.82 22.20 -8.59
CA LEU A 238 -0.94 21.93 -9.70
C LEU A 238 0.53 21.89 -9.25
N SER A 239 0.94 22.83 -8.41
CA SER A 239 2.29 22.84 -7.84
C SER A 239 2.54 21.64 -6.93
N ALA A 240 1.54 21.22 -6.15
CA ALA A 240 1.61 20.01 -5.33
C ALA A 240 1.69 18.72 -6.15
N ALA A 241 1.01 18.65 -7.30
CA ALA A 241 1.15 17.52 -8.21
C ALA A 241 2.55 17.47 -8.82
N ARG A 242 3.07 18.62 -9.29
CA ARG A 242 4.39 18.75 -9.95
C ARG A 242 5.58 18.53 -9.01
N SER A 243 5.42 18.74 -7.71
CA SER A 243 6.48 18.49 -6.73
C SER A 243 6.68 17.00 -6.41
N THR A 244 5.79 16.13 -6.89
CA THR A 244 5.98 14.68 -6.80
C THR A 244 6.59 14.15 -8.09
N GLU A 245 7.54 13.21 -8.00
CA GLU A 245 8.29 12.67 -9.16
C GLU A 245 7.37 12.03 -10.24
N GLU A 246 6.18 11.59 -9.84
CA GLU A 246 5.20 10.94 -10.72
C GLU A 246 4.07 11.88 -11.21
N GLY A 247 4.06 13.17 -10.82
CA GLY A 247 2.96 14.09 -11.18
C GLY A 247 1.63 13.78 -10.48
N ASN A 248 1.69 13.14 -9.32
CA ASN A 248 0.55 12.69 -8.54
C ASN A 248 0.14 13.72 -7.48
N LEU A 249 -1.14 14.08 -7.45
CA LEU A 249 -1.67 14.89 -6.36
C LEU A 249 -2.01 13.98 -5.17
N GLN A 250 -1.42 14.25 -4.00
CA GLN A 250 -1.60 13.43 -2.80
C GLN A 250 -2.35 14.17 -1.68
N PHE A 251 -3.39 13.53 -1.16
CA PHE A 251 -4.13 13.98 0.01
C PHE A 251 -3.87 13.03 1.18
N HIS A 252 -3.44 13.57 2.31
CA HIS A 252 -3.35 12.86 3.57
C HIS A 252 -4.59 13.17 4.41
N LEU A 253 -5.39 12.15 4.65
CA LEU A 253 -6.54 12.20 5.54
C LEU A 253 -6.16 11.57 6.87
N LYS A 254 -6.56 12.18 7.98
CA LYS A 254 -6.62 11.52 9.28
C LYS A 254 -8.07 11.49 9.70
N VAL A 255 -8.65 10.30 9.81
CA VAL A 255 -10.03 10.10 10.28
C VAL A 255 -10.00 9.64 11.72
N PHE A 256 -10.76 10.30 12.58
CA PHE A 256 -10.83 10.10 14.02
C PHE A 256 -12.22 9.61 14.41
N ARG A 257 -12.31 8.52 15.17
CA ARG A 257 -13.57 8.10 15.78
C ARG A 257 -13.94 9.09 16.87
N ILE A 258 -15.16 9.62 16.82
CA ILE A 258 -15.75 10.26 18.00
C ILE A 258 -16.34 9.11 18.80
N GLU A 259 -15.80 8.84 19.98
CA GLU A 259 -16.54 8.05 20.96
C GLU A 259 -17.80 8.85 21.27
N SER A 260 -18.96 8.33 20.86
CA SER A 260 -20.21 8.75 21.46
C SER A 260 -20.35 7.93 22.73
N PRO A 261 -20.02 8.45 23.93
CA PRO A 261 -20.58 7.85 25.12
C PRO A 261 -22.08 8.17 25.04
N GLU A 262 -22.88 7.27 24.48
CA GLU A 262 -24.28 7.27 24.90
C GLU A 262 -24.24 7.06 26.42
N PRO A 263 -24.77 7.99 27.24
CA PRO A 263 -24.86 7.74 28.65
C PRO A 263 -25.74 6.51 28.84
N LEU A 264 -25.21 5.50 29.54
CA LEU A 264 -26.02 4.40 30.02
C LEU A 264 -26.97 4.98 31.09
N ILE A 265 -28.15 5.43 30.68
CA ILE A 265 -29.21 5.81 31.62
C ILE A 265 -29.78 4.51 32.16
N VAL A 266 -29.35 4.14 33.36
CA VAL A 266 -29.95 3.07 34.13
C VAL A 266 -31.06 3.70 34.97
N ASP A 267 -32.32 3.52 34.57
CA ASP A 267 -33.44 3.88 35.43
C ASP A 267 -33.40 3.01 36.69
N GLY A 268 -33.09 3.65 37.82
CA GLY A 268 -32.89 3.00 39.10
C GLY A 268 -34.19 2.73 39.84
N TYR A 269 -34.77 1.55 39.63
CA TYR A 269 -35.40 0.78 40.72
C TYR A 269 -34.95 -0.67 40.57
N GLY A 270 -33.84 -1.01 41.25
CA GLY A 270 -33.45 -2.42 41.40
C GLY A 270 -34.62 -3.24 41.94
N PRO A 271 -34.68 -4.56 41.66
CA PRO A 271 -35.85 -5.37 42.01
C PRO A 271 -36.18 -5.16 43.49
N ALA A 272 -37.40 -4.68 43.75
CA ALA A 272 -37.89 -4.50 45.11
C ALA A 272 -37.71 -5.83 45.84
N ARG A 273 -36.82 -5.87 46.82
CA ARG A 273 -36.76 -7.02 47.73
C ARG A 273 -38.11 -7.04 48.44
N LEU A 274 -38.99 -7.92 47.99
CA LEU A 274 -40.25 -8.19 48.65
C LEU A 274 -39.93 -8.50 50.12
N PRO A 275 -40.54 -7.82 51.10
CA PRO A 275 -40.39 -8.21 52.50
C PRO A 275 -40.89 -9.65 52.60
N GLY A 276 -39.99 -10.54 53.03
CA GLY A 276 -40.26 -11.96 53.16
C GLY A 276 -41.56 -12.18 53.94
N ARG A 277 -42.57 -12.70 53.24
CA ARG A 277 -43.80 -13.20 53.86
C ARG A 277 -43.41 -14.35 54.79
N GLY A 278 -43.85 -14.23 56.04
CA GLY A 278 -43.59 -15.18 57.10
C GLY A 278 -43.83 -16.62 56.70
N GLY A 279 -42.82 -17.46 56.96
CA GLY A 279 -43.00 -18.90 57.10
C GLY A 279 -43.54 -19.19 58.49
N GLY A 280 -44.85 -19.26 58.61
CA GLY A 280 -45.50 -19.94 59.73
C GLY A 280 -45.20 -21.43 59.63
N GLY A 281 -44.47 -21.97 60.61
CA GLY A 281 -44.27 -23.40 60.82
C GLY A 281 -44.70 -23.76 62.23
N GLY A 282 -46.01 -23.98 62.42
CA GLY A 282 -46.56 -24.50 63.66
C GLY A 282 -46.44 -26.03 63.73
N GLY A 283 -45.64 -26.50 64.69
CA GLY A 283 -45.76 -27.75 65.48
C GLY A 283 -45.80 -29.12 64.76
N PRO A 284 -45.99 -30.22 65.51
CA PRO A 284 -45.72 -30.43 66.95
C PRO A 284 -45.04 -31.82 67.24
N TYR A 285 -44.87 -32.13 68.53
CA TYR A 285 -44.75 -33.48 69.14
C TYR A 285 -43.41 -34.26 69.15
N SER A 286 -42.96 -34.51 70.39
CA SER A 286 -42.76 -35.83 71.03
C SER A 286 -41.34 -36.25 71.43
N ARG A 287 -41.23 -36.38 72.76
CA ARG A 287 -40.32 -37.17 73.62
C ARG A 287 -38.93 -36.61 73.91
#